data_AF-A0A259M238-F1
#
_entry.id   AF-A0A259M238-F1
#
_cell.length_a   1.000
_cell.length_b   1.000
_cell.length_c   1.000
_cell.angle_alpha   90.00
_cell.angle_beta   90.00
_cell.angle_gamma   90.00
#
_symmetry.space_group_name_H-M   'P 1'
#
loop_
_entity.id
_entity.type
_entity.pdbx_description
1 polymer ?
#
loop_
_entity_poly.entity_id
_entity_poly.type
_entity_poly.pdbx_seq_one_letter_code
_entity_poly.pdbx_strand_id
1 'polypeptide(L)'
;WEIISNSTARLLTLTCLTPEAPKRTRITQFTWWTGAPLLNLAIPVAKRMGQTFLAQDGRMVDLQNEGMAHQKAMLWIDDIDVQAKWYQMLKREWTAARSEGREFANPIEPRVLKWMS
;
A
#
# COMPACT_ATOMS: atom_id res chain seq x y z
N TRP A 1 2.95 0.54 -6.72
CA TRP A 1 3.70 -0.64 -7.17
C TRP A 1 5.17 -0.36 -6.93
N GLU A 2 5.95 -1.40 -6.73
CA GLU A 2 7.40 -1.30 -6.51
C GLU A 2 8.11 -2.07 -7.62
N ILE A 3 9.16 -1.47 -8.19
CA ILE A 3 9.98 -2.08 -9.24
C ILE A 3 11.42 -2.09 -8.75
N ILE A 4 12.02 -3.27 -8.72
CA ILE A 4 13.43 -3.46 -8.42
C ILE A 4 14.08 -4.00 -9.69
N SER A 5 15.09 -3.31 -10.21
CA SER A 5 15.77 -3.70 -11.44
C SER A 5 17.27 -3.57 -11.30
N ASN A 6 18.00 -4.50 -11.92
CA ASN A 6 19.43 -4.39 -12.18
C ASN A 6 19.68 -4.61 -13.69
N SER A 7 20.95 -4.79 -14.09
CA SER A 7 21.32 -4.97 -15.50
C SER A 7 20.77 -6.24 -16.15
N THR A 8 20.40 -7.26 -15.37
CA THR A 8 20.04 -8.59 -15.88
C THR A 8 18.64 -9.04 -15.48
N ALA A 9 18.04 -8.44 -14.46
CA ALA A 9 16.80 -8.87 -13.84
C ALA A 9 15.92 -7.70 -13.44
N ARG A 10 14.60 -7.95 -13.43
CA ARG A 10 13.59 -7.00 -12.99
C ARG A 10 12.52 -7.73 -12.20
N LEU A 11 12.11 -7.15 -11.09
CA LEU A 11 11.04 -7.59 -10.21
C LEU A 11 10.01 -6.47 -10.09
N LEU A 12 8.74 -6.83 -10.17
CA LEU A 12 7.59 -5.96 -9.97
C LEU A 12 6.71 -6.57 -8.88
N THR A 13 6.36 -5.77 -7.89
CA THR A 13 5.37 -6.10 -6.87
C THR A 13 4.24 -5.08 -6.89
N LEU A 14 3.00 -5.57 -6.89
CA LEU A 14 1.80 -4.76 -6.89
C LEU A 14 0.78 -5.34 -5.92
N THR A 15 0.41 -4.55 -4.91
CA THR A 15 -0.68 -4.86 -3.99
C THR A 15 -1.89 -4.01 -4.35
N CYS A 16 -3.03 -4.64 -4.59
CA CYS A 16 -4.30 -3.98 -4.86
C CYS A 16 -5.29 -4.29 -3.74
N LEU A 17 -5.97 -3.25 -3.26
CA LEU A 17 -7.09 -3.36 -2.32
C LEU A 17 -8.38 -3.06 -3.09
N THR A 18 -9.15 -4.09 -3.40
CA THR A 18 -10.40 -3.95 -4.16
C THR A 18 -11.60 -4.05 -3.20
N PRO A 19 -12.41 -2.99 -3.05
CA PRO A 19 -13.64 -3.09 -2.27
C PRO A 19 -14.64 -4.00 -3.01
N GLU A 20 -15.09 -5.08 -2.36
CA GLU A 20 -16.10 -6.00 -2.92
C GLU A 20 -17.49 -5.76 -2.31
N ALA A 21 -17.55 -5.37 -1.03
CA ALA A 21 -18.78 -5.05 -0.31
C ALA A 21 -18.48 -4.09 0.86
N PRO A 22 -19.49 -3.50 1.52
CA PRO A 22 -19.28 -2.75 2.76
C PRO A 22 -18.50 -3.60 3.78
N LYS A 23 -17.37 -3.06 4.27
CA LYS A 23 -16.43 -3.75 5.18
C LYS A 23 -15.78 -5.04 4.63
N ARG A 24 -15.86 -5.28 3.31
CA ARG A 24 -15.19 -6.42 2.67
C ARG A 24 -14.27 -5.93 1.56
N THR A 25 -12.98 -6.09 1.77
CA THR A 25 -11.93 -5.72 0.81
C THR A 25 -11.14 -6.95 0.42
N ARG A 26 -10.99 -7.21 -0.88
CA ARG A 26 -10.10 -8.24 -1.40
C ARG A 26 -8.70 -7.66 -1.57
N ILE A 27 -7.74 -8.30 -0.91
CA ILE A 27 -6.31 -8.01 -1.11
C ILE A 27 -5.80 -8.89 -2.24
N THR A 28 -5.28 -8.28 -3.30
CA THR A 28 -4.67 -8.99 -4.42
C THR A 28 -3.20 -8.60 -4.55
N GLN A 29 -2.32 -9.57 -4.34
CA GLN A 29 -0.88 -9.39 -4.49
C GLN A 29 -0.42 -10.00 -5.80
N PHE A 30 0.24 -9.21 -6.64
CA PHE A 30 0.92 -9.64 -7.84
C PHE A 30 2.42 -9.45 -7.67
N THR A 31 3.18 -10.50 -7.98
CA THR A 31 4.63 -10.45 -8.01
C THR A 31 5.08 -11.08 -9.33
N TRP A 32 5.86 -10.34 -10.10
CA TRP A 32 6.31 -10.75 -11.43
C TRP A 32 7.78 -10.39 -11.62
N TRP A 33 8.53 -11.24 -12.33
CA TRP A 33 9.95 -10.99 -12.60
C TRP A 33 10.41 -11.48 -13.97
N THR A 34 11.48 -10.87 -14.46
CA THR A 34 12.28 -11.31 -15.62
C THR A 34 13.75 -11.42 -15.25
N GLY A 35 14.48 -12.30 -15.92
CA GLY A 35 15.94 -12.43 -15.76
C GLY A 35 16.41 -13.04 -14.43
N ALA A 36 15.50 -13.53 -13.60
CA ALA A 36 15.78 -14.13 -12.29
C ALA A 36 15.22 -15.57 -12.19
N PRO A 37 15.79 -16.56 -12.90
CA PRO A 37 15.24 -17.92 -12.97
C PRO A 37 15.24 -18.64 -11.61
N LEU A 38 16.16 -18.28 -10.70
CA LEU A 38 16.19 -18.86 -9.34
C LEU A 38 14.94 -18.53 -8.52
N LEU A 39 14.27 -17.39 -8.78
CA LEU A 39 13.01 -17.05 -8.11
C LEU A 39 11.89 -18.03 -8.46
N ASN A 40 11.95 -18.69 -9.62
CA ASN A 40 10.96 -19.70 -10.00
C ASN A 40 11.00 -20.92 -9.07
N LEU A 41 12.19 -21.29 -8.58
CA LEU A 41 12.35 -22.39 -7.62
C LEU A 41 11.75 -22.06 -6.25
N ALA A 42 11.70 -20.77 -5.90
CA ALA A 42 11.12 -20.31 -4.64
C ALA A 42 9.59 -20.19 -4.67
N ILE A 43 8.93 -20.25 -5.85
CA ILE A 43 7.47 -20.10 -6.01
C ILE A 43 6.64 -20.92 -5.02
N PRO A 44 6.84 -22.24 -4.84
CA PRO A 44 5.96 -23.04 -3.97
C PRO A 44 6.01 -22.57 -2.51
N VAL A 45 7.21 -22.21 -2.02
CA VAL A 45 7.42 -21.69 -0.66
C VAL A 45 6.87 -20.27 -0.56
N ALA A 46 7.19 -19.41 -1.52
CA ALA A 46 6.77 -18.02 -1.57
C ALA A 46 5.24 -17.89 -1.62
N LYS A 47 4.54 -18.78 -2.34
CA LYS A 47 3.07 -18.80 -2.38
C LYS A 47 2.48 -19.06 -1.00
N ARG A 48 3.03 -20.04 -0.26
CA ARG A 48 2.57 -20.35 1.09
C ARG A 48 2.88 -19.23 2.07
N MET A 49 4.09 -18.66 2.02
CA MET A 49 4.48 -17.53 2.85
C MET A 49 3.64 -16.29 2.57
N GLY A 50 3.40 -15.97 1.29
CA GLY A 50 2.57 -14.84 0.88
C GLY A 50 1.14 -14.94 1.40
N GLN A 51 0.53 -16.14 1.37
CA GLN A 51 -0.79 -16.37 1.98
C GLN A 51 -0.78 -16.09 3.49
N THR A 52 0.22 -16.58 4.20
CA THR A 52 0.33 -16.36 5.66
C THR A 52 0.58 -14.90 5.99
N PHE A 53 1.47 -14.23 5.25
CA PHE A 53 1.79 -12.81 5.41
C PHE A 53 0.56 -11.93 5.17
N LEU A 54 -0.15 -12.14 4.06
CA LEU A 54 -1.39 -11.40 3.76
C LEU A 54 -2.48 -11.65 4.80
N ALA A 55 -2.57 -12.87 5.35
CA ALA A 55 -3.50 -13.17 6.43
C ALA A 55 -3.11 -12.49 7.75
N GLN A 56 -1.82 -12.34 8.04
CA GLN A 56 -1.34 -11.57 9.20
C GLN A 56 -1.68 -10.08 9.03
N ASP A 57 -1.40 -9.52 7.85
CA ASP A 57 -1.66 -8.12 7.54
C ASP A 57 -3.16 -7.79 7.61
N GLY A 58 -4.02 -8.68 7.10
CA GLY A 58 -5.47 -8.56 7.23
C GLY A 58 -5.94 -8.56 8.69
N ARG A 59 -5.44 -9.48 9.53
CA ARG A 59 -5.78 -9.52 10.96
C ARG A 59 -5.34 -8.25 11.69
N MET A 60 -4.21 -7.67 11.30
CA MET A 60 -3.75 -6.41 11.89
C MET A 60 -4.71 -5.26 11.58
N VAL A 61 -5.24 -5.19 10.35
CA VAL A 61 -6.25 -4.20 9.96
C VAL A 61 -7.56 -4.38 10.75
N ASP A 62 -7.98 -5.62 10.98
CA ASP A 62 -9.18 -5.91 11.78
C ASP A 62 -9.01 -5.43 13.22
N LEU A 63 -7.88 -5.73 13.85
CA LEU A 63 -7.54 -5.25 15.19
C LEU A 63 -7.44 -3.72 15.26
N GLN A 64 -6.91 -3.07 14.21
CA GLN A 64 -6.87 -1.61 14.14
C GLN A 64 -8.29 -1.01 14.04
N ASN A 65 -9.19 -1.63 13.27
CA ASN A 65 -10.59 -1.23 13.20
C ASN A 65 -11.31 -1.36 14.55
N GLU A 66 -11.05 -2.43 15.29
CA GLU A 66 -11.55 -2.61 16.66
C GLU A 66 -10.97 -1.57 17.62
N GLY A 67 -9.66 -1.30 17.55
CA GLY A 67 -8.97 -0.30 18.37
C GLY A 67 -9.46 1.13 18.13
N MET A 68 -9.84 1.49 16.90
CA MET A 68 -10.44 2.80 16.58
C MET A 68 -11.77 3.06 17.30
N ALA A 69 -12.48 2.00 17.75
CA ALA A 69 -13.67 2.17 18.58
C ALA A 69 -13.32 2.72 19.98
N HIS A 70 -12.10 2.51 20.45
CA HIS A 70 -11.63 2.87 21.80
C HIS A 70 -10.68 4.08 21.81
N GLN A 71 -9.94 4.35 20.73
CA GLN A 71 -9.00 5.47 20.65
C GLN A 71 -9.22 6.26 19.35
N LYS A 72 -9.77 7.49 19.48
CA LYS A 72 -10.17 8.34 18.34
C LYS A 72 -9.00 9.04 17.62
N ALA A 73 -7.85 9.16 18.25
CA ALA A 73 -6.69 9.82 17.65
C ALA A 73 -5.58 8.80 17.44
N MET A 74 -5.34 8.42 16.17
CA MET A 74 -4.10 7.75 15.79
C MET A 74 -2.94 8.67 16.18
N LEU A 75 -2.06 8.19 17.07
CA LEU A 75 -0.77 8.82 17.31
C LEU A 75 0.08 8.63 16.05
N TRP A 76 0.07 9.64 15.20
CA TRP A 76 0.91 9.66 14.01
C TRP A 76 2.33 10.02 14.41
N ILE A 77 3.30 9.14 14.14
CA ILE A 77 4.71 9.44 14.33
C ILE A 77 5.18 10.13 13.04
N ASP A 78 5.62 11.38 13.17
CA ASP A 78 5.71 12.31 12.05
C ASP A 78 6.60 11.86 10.89
N ASP A 79 7.61 11.02 11.12
CA ASP A 79 8.55 10.60 10.09
C ASP A 79 8.10 9.36 9.29
N ILE A 80 7.51 8.36 9.98
CA ILE A 80 7.13 7.09 9.32
C ILE A 80 5.80 7.20 8.57
N ASP A 81 4.92 8.12 9.00
CA ASP A 81 3.54 8.17 8.52
C ASP A 81 3.30 9.20 7.41
N VAL A 82 4.34 9.90 6.95
CA VAL A 82 4.22 10.97 5.94
C VAL A 82 3.52 10.49 4.67
N GLN A 83 3.86 9.30 4.19
CA GLN A 83 3.26 8.73 2.98
C GLN A 83 1.77 8.42 3.15
N ALA A 84 1.37 7.91 4.32
CA ALA A 84 -0.03 7.64 4.61
C ALA A 84 -0.85 8.93 4.72
N LYS A 85 -0.30 9.96 5.37
CA LYS A 85 -0.90 11.31 5.46
C LYS A 85 -1.10 11.89 4.05
N TRP A 86 -0.08 11.82 3.21
CA TRP A 86 -0.14 12.27 1.81
C TRP A 86 -1.22 11.54 1.01
N TYR A 87 -1.30 10.22 1.13
CA TYR A 87 -2.36 9.44 0.48
C TYR A 87 -3.76 9.91 0.90
N GLN A 88 -3.99 10.13 2.21
CA GLN A 88 -5.28 10.62 2.70
C GLN A 88 -5.61 12.02 2.20
N MET A 89 -4.63 12.93 2.18
CA MET A 89 -4.79 14.28 1.63
C MET A 89 -5.19 14.25 0.16
N LEU A 90 -4.46 13.49 -0.67
CA LEU A 90 -4.74 13.32 -2.09
C LEU A 90 -6.12 12.72 -2.33
N LYS A 91 -6.49 11.68 -1.56
CA LYS A 91 -7.79 11.02 -1.68
C LYS A 91 -8.95 11.97 -1.34
N ARG A 92 -8.81 12.77 -0.27
CA ARG A 92 -9.80 13.78 0.13
C ARG A 92 -10.00 14.82 -0.98
N GLU A 93 -8.89 15.35 -1.48
CA GLU A 93 -8.89 16.37 -2.53
C GLU A 93 -9.44 15.84 -3.86
N TRP A 94 -9.09 14.60 -4.24
CA TRP A 94 -9.68 13.93 -5.40
C TRP A 94 -11.21 13.83 -5.30
N THR A 95 -11.71 13.51 -4.11
CA THR A 95 -13.15 13.38 -3.86
C THR A 95 -13.84 14.74 -3.95
N ALA A 96 -13.25 15.77 -3.33
CA ALA A 96 -13.76 17.15 -3.34
C ALA A 96 -13.78 17.75 -4.75
N ALA A 97 -12.68 17.63 -5.50
CA ALA A 97 -12.59 18.12 -6.87
C ALA A 97 -13.68 17.51 -7.78
N ARG A 98 -13.93 16.21 -7.61
CA ARG A 98 -14.98 15.48 -8.34
C ARG A 98 -16.39 15.91 -7.92
N SER A 99 -16.65 16.13 -6.64
CA SER A 99 -17.97 16.59 -6.17
C SER A 99 -18.27 18.04 -6.58
N GLU A 100 -17.23 18.88 -6.67
CA GLU A 100 -17.36 20.30 -6.99
C GLU A 100 -17.24 20.58 -8.51
N GLY A 101 -16.87 19.58 -9.31
CA GLY A 101 -16.69 19.73 -10.76
C GLY A 101 -15.50 20.60 -11.16
N ARG A 102 -14.52 20.77 -10.25
CA ARG A 102 -13.29 21.54 -10.48
C ARG A 102 -12.11 20.64 -10.83
N GLU A 103 -11.07 21.24 -11.38
CA GLU A 103 -9.80 20.53 -11.57
C GLU A 103 -9.16 20.14 -10.24
N PHE A 104 -8.42 19.03 -10.27
CA PHE A 104 -7.67 18.54 -9.12
C PHE A 104 -6.48 19.45 -8.84
N ALA A 105 -6.38 19.99 -7.61
CA ALA A 105 -5.23 20.76 -7.17
C ALA A 105 -4.38 19.90 -6.23
N ASN A 106 -3.12 19.65 -6.55
CA ASN A 106 -2.26 18.83 -5.68
C ASN A 106 -2.01 19.57 -4.35
N PRO A 107 -2.46 19.03 -3.19
CA PRO A 107 -2.33 19.69 -1.89
C PRO A 107 -0.97 19.43 -1.22
N ILE A 108 -0.07 18.66 -1.86
CA ILE A 108 1.24 18.29 -1.32
C ILE A 108 2.31 19.20 -1.92
N GLU A 109 3.03 19.90 -1.04
CA GLU A 109 4.20 20.67 -1.42
C GLU A 109 5.32 19.76 -1.96
N PRO A 110 6.01 20.14 -3.05
CA PRO A 110 7.15 19.39 -3.57
C PRO A 110 8.24 19.20 -2.51
N ARG A 111 8.68 17.95 -2.30
CA ARG A 111 9.74 17.60 -1.35
C ARG A 111 10.67 16.55 -1.92
N VAL A 112 11.95 16.64 -1.56
CA VAL A 112 12.95 15.62 -1.87
C VAL A 112 13.00 14.61 -0.74
N LEU A 113 12.70 13.35 -1.03
CA LEU A 113 12.79 12.25 -0.07
C LEU A 113 14.24 11.76 0.03
N LYS A 114 14.71 11.49 1.25
CA LYS A 114 16.00 10.85 1.52
C LYS A 114 15.76 9.49 2.17
N TRP A 115 16.49 8.49 1.73
CA TRP A 115 16.45 7.15 2.32
C TRP A 115 17.39 7.13 3.55
N MET A 116 16.83 6.81 4.72
CA MET A 116 17.52 6.82 6.03
C MET A 116 18.16 8.18 6.35
N SER A 117 17.39 9.11 6.93
CA SER A 117 17.92 10.33 7.55
C SER A 117 18.51 10.04 8.93
#